data_AF-R6J1E4-F1
#
_entry.id   AF-R6J1E4-F1
#
_cell.length_a   1.000
_cell.length_b   1.000
_cell.length_c   1.000
_cell.angle_alpha   90.00
_cell.angle_beta   90.00
_cell.angle_gamma   90.00
#
_symmetry.space_group_name_H-M   'P 1'
#
loop_
_entity.id
_entity.type
_entity.pdbx_description
1 polymer ?
#
loop_
_entity_poly.entity_id
_entity_poly.type
_entity_poly.pdbx_seq_one_letter_code
_entity_poly.pdbx_strand_id
1 'polypeptide(L)'
;MEKLSHAYIVSSASENARMGKAFYLAEKMLCQSEGERPCGVCRDCRKVKARVHPDLAVVERITDDKGKQKKEILVDQVRAMGADAYVLPNEAAEKVYIIKDADTMNEQAQNAALKILEEPPKGVHFILCVSNPERLLVTVRSRCVLVSCAGEEDAEDENAAAMADEFIALERKGDTPGLTAWCFAHETLDARSLGEFLLALKRRYAALLASQQDKMRIMDIIRLVDRCMEYQTVNTGVKHILGLLAVRSAAETRKAID
;
A
#
# COMPACT_ATOMS: atom_id res chain seq x y z
N MET A 1 -23.58 -2.82 -13.66
CA MET A 1 -22.25 -2.19 -13.47
C MET A 1 -22.36 -1.29 -12.25
N GLU A 2 -21.70 -1.64 -11.17
CA GLU A 2 -21.75 -0.88 -9.91
C GLU A 2 -21.11 0.51 -10.14
N LYS A 3 -21.87 1.58 -9.93
CA LYS A 3 -21.43 2.94 -10.25
C LYS A 3 -20.42 3.38 -9.20
N LEU A 4 -19.16 3.55 -9.58
CA LEU A 4 -18.12 4.10 -8.71
C LEU A 4 -18.52 5.51 -8.25
N SER A 5 -18.32 5.80 -6.97
CA SER A 5 -18.53 7.13 -6.39
C SER A 5 -17.46 8.10 -6.90
N HIS A 6 -17.80 9.38 -7.02
CA HIS A 6 -16.83 10.44 -7.31
C HIS A 6 -15.95 10.75 -6.10
N ALA A 7 -16.36 10.37 -4.89
CA ALA A 7 -15.60 10.64 -3.67
C ALA A 7 -15.64 9.47 -2.68
N TYR A 8 -14.47 9.12 -2.15
CA TYR A 8 -14.25 8.10 -1.15
C TYR A 8 -13.45 8.66 0.03
N ILE A 9 -13.78 8.23 1.25
CA ILE A 9 -12.91 8.38 2.42
C ILE A 9 -12.36 7.00 2.75
N VAL A 10 -11.03 6.85 2.77
CA VAL A 10 -10.36 5.63 3.20
C VAL A 10 -9.84 5.84 4.62
N SER A 11 -10.37 5.06 5.55
CA SER A 11 -10.09 5.18 6.99
C SER A 11 -9.33 3.97 7.52
N SER A 12 -8.19 4.20 8.17
CA SER A 12 -7.46 3.20 8.95
C SER A 12 -6.41 3.89 9.82
N ALA A 13 -6.03 3.30 10.95
CA ALA A 13 -4.91 3.81 11.75
C ALA A 13 -3.57 3.71 11.00
N SER A 14 -3.38 2.65 10.20
CA SER A 14 -2.17 2.43 9.41
C SER A 14 -2.15 3.23 8.12
N GLU A 15 -1.07 3.98 7.91
CA GLU A 15 -0.85 4.71 6.66
C GLU A 15 -0.72 3.76 5.47
N ASN A 16 -0.08 2.60 5.65
CA ASN A 16 0.12 1.63 4.58
C ASN A 16 -1.22 1.05 4.11
N ALA A 17 -2.12 0.67 5.02
CA ALA A 17 -3.47 0.23 4.69
C ALA A 17 -4.24 1.31 3.92
N ARG A 18 -4.24 2.56 4.42
CA ARG A 18 -4.95 3.67 3.77
C ARG A 18 -4.45 3.90 2.36
N MET A 19 -3.14 3.99 2.19
CA MET A 19 -2.54 4.23 0.89
C MET A 19 -2.72 3.04 -0.04
N GLY A 20 -2.55 1.81 0.45
CA GLY A 20 -2.75 0.58 -0.32
C GLY A 20 -4.17 0.50 -0.90
N LYS A 21 -5.19 0.73 -0.07
CA LYS A 21 -6.58 0.75 -0.52
C LYS A 21 -6.86 1.93 -1.47
N ALA A 22 -6.30 3.11 -1.21
CA ALA A 22 -6.46 4.26 -2.09
C ALA A 22 -5.87 4.00 -3.49
N PHE A 23 -4.68 3.42 -3.57
CA PHE A 23 -4.09 3.03 -4.86
C PHE A 23 -4.86 1.91 -5.54
N TYR A 24 -5.39 0.94 -4.80
CA TYR A 24 -6.26 -0.10 -5.36
C TYR A 24 -7.54 0.50 -5.98
N LEU A 25 -8.19 1.44 -5.30
CA LEU A 25 -9.35 2.16 -5.82
C LEU A 25 -8.99 2.99 -7.06
N ALA A 26 -7.87 3.70 -7.03
CA ALA A 26 -7.36 4.45 -8.18
C ALA A 26 -7.06 3.53 -9.37
N GLU A 27 -6.45 2.37 -9.12
CA GLU A 27 -6.20 1.35 -10.14
C GLU A 27 -7.52 0.86 -10.75
N LYS A 28 -8.55 0.65 -9.93
CA LYS A 28 -9.88 0.22 -10.39
C LYS A 28 -10.56 1.27 -11.27
N MET A 29 -10.47 2.54 -10.91
CA MET A 29 -11.03 3.68 -11.66
C MET A 29 -10.33 3.84 -13.02
N LEU A 30 -9.00 3.84 -13.02
CA LEU A 30 -8.18 4.06 -14.22
C LEU A 30 -8.04 2.81 -15.10
N CYS A 31 -8.50 1.65 -14.66
CA CYS A 31 -8.35 0.40 -15.41
C CYS A 31 -9.14 0.40 -16.73
N GLN A 32 -8.47 0.01 -17.83
CA GLN A 32 -9.05 -0.04 -19.18
C GLN A 32 -9.90 -1.29 -19.47
N SER A 33 -9.80 -2.33 -18.64
CA SER A 33 -10.54 -3.59 -18.84
C SER A 33 -12.06 -3.38 -18.86
N GLU A 34 -12.79 -4.06 -19.75
CA GLU A 34 -14.26 -4.10 -19.71
C GLU A 34 -14.80 -5.19 -18.76
N GLY A 35 -13.93 -6.10 -18.31
CA GLY A 35 -14.24 -7.18 -17.37
C GLY A 35 -13.96 -6.79 -15.92
N GLU A 36 -13.28 -7.68 -15.18
CA GLU A 36 -12.90 -7.40 -13.80
C GLU A 36 -11.93 -6.21 -13.70
N ARG A 37 -12.20 -5.31 -12.75
CA ARG A 37 -11.39 -4.12 -12.46
C ARG A 37 -11.02 -4.11 -10.97
N PRO A 38 -9.75 -3.86 -10.62
CA PRO A 38 -8.62 -3.64 -11.53
C PRO A 38 -8.13 -4.95 -12.17
N CYS A 39 -7.78 -4.94 -13.45
CA CYS A 39 -7.26 -6.14 -14.14
C CYS A 39 -5.80 -6.47 -13.81
N GLY A 40 -5.07 -5.53 -13.21
CA GLY A 40 -3.67 -5.71 -12.80
C GLY A 40 -2.64 -5.73 -13.92
N VAL A 41 -3.04 -5.87 -15.19
CA VAL A 41 -2.14 -6.13 -16.33
C VAL A 41 -2.20 -5.07 -17.44
N CYS A 42 -3.22 -4.21 -17.49
CA CYS A 42 -3.31 -3.15 -18.52
C CYS A 42 -2.27 -2.03 -18.29
N ARG A 43 -2.11 -1.15 -19.29
CA ARG A 43 -1.13 -0.05 -19.26
C ARG A 43 -1.35 0.87 -18.05
N ASP A 44 -2.61 1.22 -17.78
CA ASP A 44 -2.95 2.16 -16.71
C ASP A 44 -2.79 1.51 -15.33
N CYS A 45 -3.21 0.24 -15.18
CA CYS A 45 -2.93 -0.56 -13.98
C CYS A 45 -1.43 -0.60 -13.64
N ARG A 46 -0.57 -0.87 -14.63
CA ARG A 46 0.89 -0.92 -14.41
C ARG A 46 1.46 0.44 -14.01
N LYS A 47 1.01 1.53 -14.65
CA LYS A 47 1.45 2.89 -14.32
C LYS A 47 1.02 3.33 -12.93
N VAL A 48 -0.20 2.97 -12.52
CA VAL A 48 -0.70 3.23 -11.16
C VAL A 48 0.15 2.48 -10.13
N LYS A 49 0.43 1.19 -10.36
CA LYS A 49 1.32 0.38 -9.49
C LYS A 49 2.72 0.98 -9.38
N ALA A 50 3.27 1.48 -10.49
CA ALA A 50 4.56 2.15 -10.53
C ALA A 50 4.52 3.62 -10.03
N ARG A 51 3.33 4.15 -9.68
CA ARG A 51 3.10 5.53 -9.24
C ARG A 51 3.56 6.62 -10.20
N VAL A 52 3.42 6.37 -11.50
CA VAL A 52 3.81 7.28 -12.60
C VAL A 52 2.66 7.60 -13.55
N HIS A 53 1.42 7.32 -13.15
CA HIS A 53 0.26 7.56 -13.99
C HIS A 53 -0.02 9.08 -14.09
N PRO A 54 -0.10 9.68 -15.29
CA PRO A 54 -0.22 11.14 -15.43
C PRO A 54 -1.56 11.68 -14.92
N ASP A 55 -2.61 10.87 -14.95
CA ASP A 55 -3.94 11.23 -14.43
C ASP A 55 -4.20 10.77 -12.98
N LEU A 56 -3.13 10.41 -12.26
CA LEU A 56 -3.18 10.13 -10.83
C LEU A 56 -2.27 11.11 -10.08
N ALA A 57 -2.85 11.96 -9.25
CA ALA A 57 -2.10 12.90 -8.43
C ALA A 57 -2.28 12.62 -6.94
N VAL A 58 -1.18 12.67 -6.19
CA VAL A 58 -1.19 12.56 -4.73
C VAL A 58 -0.97 13.95 -4.14
N VAL A 59 -1.95 14.43 -3.39
CA VAL A 59 -1.87 15.66 -2.61
C VAL A 59 -1.46 15.31 -1.19
N GLU A 60 -0.27 15.78 -0.81
CA GLU A 60 0.29 15.58 0.53
C GLU A 60 0.88 16.86 1.10
N ARG A 61 1.27 16.84 2.37
CA ARG A 61 1.84 18.00 3.07
C ARG A 61 3.15 18.41 2.42
N ILE A 62 3.29 19.70 2.09
CA ILE A 62 4.50 20.26 1.46
C ILE A 62 5.70 20.07 2.39
N THR A 63 6.82 19.65 1.81
CA THR A 63 8.14 19.66 2.46
C THR A 63 8.84 20.98 2.14
N ASP A 64 9.32 21.69 3.17
CA ASP A 64 10.05 22.94 2.97
C ASP A 64 11.46 22.71 2.41
N ASP A 65 12.14 23.80 2.02
CA ASP A 65 13.50 23.78 1.47
C ASP A 65 14.55 23.20 2.46
N LYS A 66 14.17 23.04 3.73
CA LYS A 66 15.00 22.46 4.80
C LYS A 66 14.65 20.98 5.05
N GLY A 67 13.83 20.36 4.21
CA GLY A 67 13.44 18.95 4.31
C GLY A 67 12.40 18.67 5.39
N LYS A 68 11.79 19.70 6.00
CA LYS A 68 10.78 19.54 7.04
C LYS A 68 9.38 19.57 6.44
N GLN A 69 8.64 18.49 6.66
CA GLN A 69 7.24 18.42 6.26
C GLN A 69 6.39 19.39 7.08
N LYS A 70 5.55 20.19 6.41
CA LYS A 70 4.56 21.04 7.07
C LYS A 70 3.58 20.19 7.87
N LYS A 71 2.98 20.79 8.90
CA LYS A 71 2.03 20.11 9.77
C LYS A 71 0.69 19.81 9.09
N GLU A 72 0.29 20.65 8.14
CA GLU A 72 -1.06 20.67 7.57
C GLU A 72 -1.02 20.81 6.05
N ILE A 73 -2.08 20.31 5.40
CA ILE A 73 -2.36 20.58 3.99
C ILE A 73 -3.04 21.94 3.90
N LEU A 74 -2.45 22.85 3.13
CA LEU A 74 -2.90 24.23 3.02
C LEU A 74 -4.02 24.38 1.97
N VAL A 75 -4.84 25.41 2.14
CA VAL A 75 -5.96 25.73 1.24
C VAL A 75 -5.53 25.90 -0.21
N ASP A 76 -4.35 26.46 -0.46
CA ASP A 76 -3.84 26.69 -1.81
C ASP A 76 -3.54 25.37 -2.55
N GLN A 77 -3.12 24.32 -1.84
CA GLN A 77 -2.91 22.99 -2.43
C GLN A 77 -4.24 22.40 -2.91
N VAL A 78 -5.29 22.50 -2.08
CA VAL A 78 -6.62 22.01 -2.42
C VAL A 78 -7.25 22.82 -3.56
N ARG A 79 -7.02 24.14 -3.59
CA ARG A 79 -7.47 25.00 -4.69
C ARG A 79 -6.75 24.69 -6.00
N ALA A 80 -5.43 24.46 -5.96
CA ALA A 80 -4.66 24.08 -7.14
C ALA A 80 -5.14 22.74 -7.70
N MET A 81 -5.33 21.74 -6.82
CA MET A 81 -5.95 20.45 -7.18
C MET A 81 -7.34 20.65 -7.80
N GLY A 82 -8.17 21.50 -7.18
CA GLY A 82 -9.49 21.83 -7.69
C GLY A 82 -9.49 22.47 -9.08
N ALA A 83 -8.54 23.36 -9.35
CA ALA A 83 -8.39 23.97 -10.67
C ALA A 83 -7.92 22.93 -11.71
N ASP A 84 -6.97 22.07 -11.37
CA ASP A 84 -6.48 21.02 -12.28
C ASP A 84 -7.55 19.94 -12.57
N ALA A 85 -8.47 19.72 -11.63
CA ALA A 85 -9.59 18.80 -11.82
C ALA A 85 -10.50 19.18 -13.00
N TYR A 86 -10.58 20.46 -13.38
CA TYR A 86 -11.35 20.89 -14.57
C TYR A 86 -10.56 20.75 -15.89
N VAL A 87 -9.26 20.48 -15.82
CA VAL A 87 -8.45 20.20 -17.00
C VAL A 87 -8.69 18.75 -17.44
N LEU A 88 -8.87 18.54 -18.75
CA LEU A 88 -9.10 17.21 -19.31
C LEU A 88 -7.98 16.22 -18.93
N PRO A 89 -8.31 14.93 -18.77
CA PRO A 89 -7.32 13.86 -18.62
C PRO A 89 -6.31 13.84 -19.78
N ASN A 90 -5.07 13.45 -19.48
CA ASN A 90 -3.98 13.36 -20.45
C ASN A 90 -4.03 12.06 -21.26
N GLU A 91 -4.23 10.93 -20.59
CA GLU A 91 -4.21 9.61 -21.21
C GLU A 91 -5.42 8.74 -20.86
N ALA A 92 -5.88 8.76 -19.61
CA ALA A 92 -7.00 7.95 -19.15
C ALA A 92 -8.37 8.61 -19.43
N ALA A 93 -9.45 7.84 -19.30
CA ALA A 93 -10.81 8.40 -19.38
C ALA A 93 -11.20 9.21 -18.13
N GLU A 94 -10.50 8.97 -17.02
CA GLU A 94 -10.79 9.55 -15.70
C GLU A 94 -9.50 10.10 -15.07
N LYS A 95 -9.64 11.07 -14.16
CA LYS A 95 -8.57 11.59 -13.29
C LYS A 95 -8.87 11.21 -11.84
N VAL A 96 -7.83 10.84 -11.09
CA VAL A 96 -7.95 10.46 -9.69
C VAL A 96 -7.00 11.28 -8.83
N TYR A 97 -7.53 11.84 -7.74
CA TYR A 97 -6.76 12.56 -6.73
C TYR A 97 -6.79 11.82 -5.41
N ILE A 98 -5.62 11.50 -4.87
CA ILE A 98 -5.46 10.92 -3.53
C ILE A 98 -4.96 12.00 -2.59
N ILE A 99 -5.72 12.31 -1.54
CA ILE A 99 -5.29 13.20 -0.46
C ILE A 99 -4.78 12.32 0.69
N LYS A 100 -3.45 12.18 0.80
CA LYS A 100 -2.78 11.18 1.65
C LYS A 100 -3.09 11.30 3.15
N ASP A 101 -3.13 12.54 3.65
CA ASP A 101 -3.40 12.85 5.06
C ASP A 101 -4.51 13.89 5.13
N ALA A 102 -5.70 13.55 4.62
CA ALA A 102 -6.84 14.46 4.53
C ALA A 102 -7.29 15.00 5.91
N ASP A 103 -6.99 14.29 7.00
CA ASP A 103 -7.24 14.73 8.37
C ASP A 103 -6.29 15.84 8.85
N THR A 104 -5.24 16.14 8.09
CA THR A 104 -4.33 17.27 8.31
C THR A 104 -4.71 18.51 7.49
N MET A 105 -5.82 18.47 6.74
CA MET A 105 -6.36 19.66 6.10
C MET A 105 -6.86 20.64 7.17
N ASN A 106 -6.39 21.89 7.09
CA ASN A 106 -6.96 22.95 7.90
C ASN A 106 -8.42 23.23 7.49
N GLU A 107 -9.18 23.93 8.34
CA GLU A 107 -10.61 24.18 8.11
C GLU A 107 -10.88 24.89 6.76
N GLN A 108 -9.98 25.79 6.35
CA GLN A 108 -10.08 26.49 5.07
C GLN A 108 -9.91 25.54 3.88
N ALA A 109 -8.97 24.58 3.97
CA ALA A 109 -8.73 23.56 2.97
C ALA A 109 -9.92 22.60 2.86
N GLN A 110 -10.50 22.16 3.98
CA GLN A 110 -11.69 21.31 3.98
C GLN A 110 -12.89 22.01 3.33
N ASN A 111 -13.11 23.30 3.64
CA ASN A 111 -14.17 24.08 3.00
C ASN A 111 -13.91 24.33 1.51
N ALA A 112 -12.66 24.46 1.08
CA ALA A 112 -12.31 24.54 -0.33
C ALA A 112 -12.61 23.21 -1.05
N ALA A 113 -12.31 22.07 -0.42
CA ALA A 113 -12.61 20.74 -0.96
C ALA A 113 -14.11 20.53 -1.15
N LEU A 114 -14.96 21.02 -0.24
CA LEU A 114 -16.43 20.91 -0.34
C LEU A 114 -16.97 21.36 -1.69
N LYS A 115 -16.49 22.50 -2.22
CA LYS A 115 -16.97 23.06 -3.48
C LYS A 115 -16.82 22.08 -4.65
N ILE A 116 -15.71 21.34 -4.67
CA ILE A 116 -15.40 20.39 -5.74
C ILE A 116 -16.07 19.04 -5.48
N LEU A 117 -16.24 18.64 -4.22
CA LEU A 117 -16.94 17.42 -3.84
C LEU A 117 -18.45 17.48 -4.07
N GLU A 118 -19.04 18.68 -4.04
CA GLU A 118 -20.45 18.94 -4.35
C GLU A 118 -20.76 18.85 -5.84
N GLU A 119 -19.93 19.48 -6.66
CA GLU A 119 -20.11 19.54 -8.12
C GLU A 119 -18.82 19.08 -8.81
N PRO A 120 -18.51 17.76 -8.75
CA PRO A 120 -17.29 17.23 -9.34
C PRO A 120 -17.33 17.36 -10.86
N PRO A 121 -16.18 17.69 -11.51
CA PRO A 121 -16.06 17.57 -12.95
C PRO A 121 -16.31 16.12 -13.40
N LYS A 122 -16.82 15.95 -14.62
CA LYS A 122 -17.09 14.61 -15.16
C LYS A 122 -15.78 13.82 -15.29
N GLY A 123 -15.78 12.58 -14.79
CA GLY A 123 -14.62 11.69 -14.85
C GLY A 123 -13.52 12.04 -13.84
N VAL A 124 -13.84 12.76 -12.76
CA VAL A 124 -12.87 13.04 -11.68
C VAL A 124 -13.29 12.33 -10.40
N HIS A 125 -12.33 11.68 -9.77
CA HIS A 125 -12.51 10.97 -8.50
C HIS A 125 -11.56 11.49 -7.42
N PHE A 126 -12.06 11.55 -6.19
CA PHE A 126 -11.32 11.98 -5.01
C PHE A 126 -11.27 10.86 -3.97
N ILE A 127 -10.09 10.61 -3.43
CA ILE A 127 -9.86 9.61 -2.39
C ILE A 127 -9.17 10.31 -1.21
N LEU A 128 -9.89 10.45 -0.10
CA LEU A 128 -9.43 11.11 1.11
C LEU A 128 -8.95 10.06 2.10
N CYS A 129 -7.64 9.97 2.32
CA CYS A 129 -7.06 9.06 3.31
C CYS A 129 -7.02 9.74 4.68
N VAL A 130 -7.64 9.12 5.69
CA VAL A 130 -7.72 9.68 7.05
C VAL A 130 -7.42 8.65 8.12
N SER A 131 -6.63 9.04 9.12
CA SER A 131 -6.41 8.21 10.30
C SER A 131 -7.67 8.08 11.16
N ASN A 132 -8.37 9.20 11.37
CA ASN A 132 -9.66 9.29 12.03
C ASN A 132 -10.62 10.14 11.19
N PRO A 133 -11.74 9.59 10.69
CA PRO A 133 -12.73 10.32 9.93
C PRO A 133 -13.33 11.52 10.67
N GLU A 134 -13.41 11.49 12.00
CA GLU A 134 -14.00 12.57 12.80
C GLU A 134 -13.26 13.90 12.72
N ARG A 135 -12.00 13.89 12.24
CA ARG A 135 -11.24 15.11 11.95
C ARG A 135 -11.71 15.85 10.71
N LEU A 136 -12.49 15.18 9.85
CA LEU A 136 -13.14 15.82 8.71
C LEU A 136 -14.48 16.44 9.13
N LEU A 137 -14.78 17.59 8.53
CA LEU A 137 -16.08 18.24 8.67
C LEU A 137 -17.20 17.26 8.28
N VAL A 138 -18.31 17.30 9.03
CA VAL A 138 -19.51 16.48 8.78
C VAL A 138 -19.98 16.64 7.33
N THR A 139 -19.88 17.85 6.78
CA THR A 139 -20.25 18.21 5.40
C THR A 139 -19.38 17.51 4.35
N VAL A 140 -18.10 17.27 4.63
CA VAL A 140 -17.21 16.51 3.73
C VAL A 140 -17.58 15.04 3.80
N ARG A 141 -17.74 14.51 5.02
CA ARG A 141 -18.09 13.10 5.25
C ARG A 141 -19.40 12.69 4.58
N SER A 142 -20.42 13.55 4.64
CA SER A 142 -21.73 13.25 4.06
C SER A 142 -21.73 13.14 2.53
N ARG A 143 -20.67 13.64 1.85
CA ARG A 143 -20.52 13.64 0.38
C ARG A 143 -19.59 12.56 -0.13
N CYS A 144 -19.00 11.77 0.78
CA CYS A 144 -18.04 10.73 0.44
C CYS A 144 -18.53 9.37 0.91
N VAL A 145 -18.17 8.32 0.18
CA VAL A 145 -18.37 6.94 0.64
C VAL A 145 -17.23 6.55 1.57
N LEU A 146 -17.56 6.19 2.82
CA LEU A 146 -16.58 5.73 3.79
C LEU A 146 -16.21 4.27 3.54
N VAL A 147 -14.91 4.01 3.35
CA VAL A 147 -14.30 2.69 3.25
C VAL A 147 -13.36 2.55 4.44
N SER A 148 -13.74 1.71 5.40
CA SER A 148 -12.88 1.37 6.52
C SER A 148 -11.99 0.19 6.14
N CYS A 149 -10.68 0.35 6.34
CA CYS A 149 -9.70 -0.74 6.20
C CYS A 149 -9.35 -1.36 7.56
N ALA A 150 -10.14 -1.08 8.62
CA ALA A 150 -10.00 -1.76 9.90
C ALA A 150 -10.16 -3.27 9.69
N GLY A 151 -9.08 -4.02 9.91
CA GLY A 151 -9.05 -5.47 9.71
C GLY A 151 -8.38 -5.96 8.42
N GLU A 152 -8.08 -5.12 7.42
CA GLU A 152 -7.35 -5.59 6.22
C GLU A 152 -5.84 -5.76 6.45
N GLU A 153 -5.29 -5.12 7.49
CA GLU A 153 -3.95 -5.45 8.00
C GLU A 153 -3.99 -6.50 9.12
N ASP A 154 -5.08 -6.66 9.87
CA ASP A 154 -5.11 -7.58 11.02
C ASP A 154 -5.71 -8.96 10.72
N ALA A 155 -6.43 -9.12 9.61
CA ALA A 155 -6.77 -10.44 9.08
C ALA A 155 -5.52 -11.02 8.40
N GLU A 156 -4.56 -11.44 9.22
CA GLU A 156 -3.51 -12.33 8.76
C GLU A 156 -4.16 -13.64 8.32
N ASP A 157 -3.90 -14.09 7.10
CA ASP A 157 -4.31 -15.43 6.67
C ASP A 157 -3.65 -16.45 7.62
N GLU A 158 -4.45 -17.31 8.25
CA GLU A 158 -3.96 -18.27 9.25
C GLU A 158 -2.91 -19.22 8.65
N ASN A 159 -2.99 -19.53 7.35
CA ASN A 159 -1.96 -20.33 6.68
C ASN A 159 -0.70 -19.52 6.44
N ALA A 160 -0.82 -18.25 6.01
CA ALA A 160 0.35 -17.37 5.87
C ALA A 160 1.08 -17.14 7.20
N ALA A 161 0.32 -17.00 8.29
CA ALA A 161 0.81 -16.94 9.65
C ALA A 161 1.63 -18.19 10.00
N ALA A 162 1.02 -19.38 9.85
CA ALA A 162 1.64 -20.66 10.16
C ALA A 162 2.92 -20.91 9.32
N MET A 163 2.87 -20.61 8.02
CA MET A 163 4.01 -20.70 7.12
C MET A 163 5.19 -19.82 7.58
N ALA A 164 4.91 -18.59 8.01
CA ALA A 164 5.93 -17.68 8.50
C ALA A 164 6.54 -18.14 9.83
N ASP A 165 5.72 -18.67 10.75
CA ASP A 165 6.20 -19.25 12.01
C ASP A 165 7.10 -20.48 11.79
N GLU A 166 6.71 -21.37 10.87
CA GLU A 166 7.50 -22.54 10.48
C GLU A 166 8.85 -22.13 9.86
N PHE A 167 8.84 -21.16 8.94
CA PHE A 167 10.05 -20.65 8.31
C PHE A 167 11.03 -20.08 9.33
N ILE A 168 10.54 -19.25 10.27
CA ILE A 168 11.39 -18.67 11.32
C ILE A 168 11.94 -19.77 12.25
N ALA A 169 11.15 -20.80 12.57
CA ALA A 169 11.61 -21.90 13.41
C ALA A 169 12.77 -22.69 12.77
N LEU A 170 12.71 -22.92 11.45
CA LEU A 170 13.78 -23.56 10.69
C LEU A 170 15.02 -22.64 10.58
N GLU A 171 14.81 -21.36 10.30
CA GLU A 171 15.86 -20.35 10.18
C GLU A 171 16.64 -20.20 11.49
N ARG A 172 15.97 -20.06 12.63
CA ARG A 172 16.61 -19.94 13.95
C ARG A 172 17.44 -21.16 14.35
N LYS A 173 17.09 -22.34 13.85
CA LYS A 173 17.87 -23.57 14.06
C LYS A 173 19.10 -23.67 13.15
N GLY A 174 19.20 -22.80 12.14
CA GLY A 174 20.22 -22.91 11.09
C GLY A 174 20.03 -24.13 10.18
N ASP A 175 18.83 -24.71 10.14
CA ASP A 175 18.52 -25.93 9.41
C ASP A 175 18.37 -25.64 7.90
N THR A 176 19.51 -25.55 7.21
CA THR A 176 19.57 -25.27 5.78
C THR A 176 18.86 -26.37 4.94
N PRO A 177 19.04 -27.68 5.23
CA PRO A 177 18.25 -28.74 4.59
C PRO A 177 16.74 -28.56 4.80
N GLY A 178 16.31 -28.27 6.04
CA GLY A 178 14.91 -28.04 6.38
C GLY A 178 14.30 -26.84 5.64
N LEU A 179 15.01 -25.70 5.60
CA LEU A 179 14.59 -24.53 4.83
C LEU A 179 14.44 -24.84 3.33
N THR A 180 15.38 -25.60 2.77
CA THR A 180 15.35 -25.98 1.36
C THR A 180 14.16 -26.89 1.06
N ALA A 181 13.92 -27.90 1.90
CA ALA A 181 12.77 -28.79 1.79
C ALA A 181 11.44 -28.01 1.92
N TRP A 182 11.37 -27.05 2.84
CA TRP A 182 10.23 -26.17 3.01
C TRP A 182 9.95 -25.35 1.75
N CYS A 183 10.98 -24.77 1.12
CA CYS A 183 10.83 -24.03 -0.14
C CYS A 183 10.30 -24.90 -1.28
N PHE A 184 10.74 -26.16 -1.37
CA PHE A 184 10.22 -27.10 -2.36
C PHE A 184 8.75 -27.45 -2.10
N ALA A 185 8.35 -27.64 -0.85
CA ALA A 185 6.96 -27.94 -0.50
C ALA A 185 6.00 -26.80 -0.87
N HIS A 186 6.49 -25.55 -0.86
CA HIS A 186 5.69 -24.35 -1.12
C HIS A 186 5.94 -23.73 -2.50
N GLU A 187 6.54 -24.48 -3.43
CA GLU A 187 6.93 -23.96 -4.75
C GLU A 187 5.75 -23.66 -5.68
N THR A 188 4.57 -24.20 -5.37
CA THR A 188 3.32 -24.07 -6.12
C THR A 188 2.43 -22.95 -5.62
N LEU A 189 2.85 -22.16 -4.62
CA LEU A 189 2.10 -21.00 -4.16
C LEU A 189 1.82 -20.05 -5.33
N ASP A 190 0.64 -19.45 -5.33
CA ASP A 190 0.34 -18.38 -6.26
C ASP A 190 0.99 -17.06 -5.81
N ALA A 191 0.95 -16.05 -6.69
CA ALA A 191 1.52 -14.76 -6.39
C ALA A 191 0.86 -14.10 -5.17
N ARG A 192 -0.44 -14.32 -4.92
CA ARG A 192 -1.13 -13.70 -3.79
C ARG A 192 -0.68 -14.31 -2.46
N SER A 193 -0.73 -15.63 -2.34
CA SER A 193 -0.33 -16.36 -1.13
C SER A 193 1.14 -16.14 -0.78
N LEU A 194 2.02 -16.02 -1.78
CA LEU A 194 3.42 -15.63 -1.54
C LEU A 194 3.52 -14.24 -0.91
N GLY A 195 2.71 -13.28 -1.38
CA GLY A 195 2.68 -11.92 -0.83
C GLY A 195 2.20 -11.90 0.61
N GLU A 196 1.15 -12.66 0.91
CA GLU A 196 0.60 -12.83 2.27
C GLU A 196 1.65 -13.45 3.21
N PHE A 197 2.37 -14.49 2.75
CA PHE A 197 3.50 -15.09 3.49
C PHE A 197 4.63 -14.09 3.77
N LEU A 198 5.11 -13.36 2.75
CA LEU A 198 6.21 -12.39 2.93
C LEU A 198 5.83 -11.27 3.90
N LEU A 199 4.57 -10.83 3.85
CA LEU A 199 4.03 -9.84 4.78
C LEU A 199 3.97 -10.39 6.22
N ALA A 200 3.45 -11.62 6.40
CA ALA A 200 3.40 -12.32 7.68
C ALA A 200 4.80 -12.53 8.28
N LEU A 201 5.77 -12.85 7.44
CA LEU A 201 7.18 -13.03 7.80
C LEU A 201 7.81 -11.71 8.26
N LYS A 202 7.59 -10.62 7.53
CA LYS A 202 8.07 -9.28 7.89
C LYS A 202 7.54 -8.83 9.25
N ARG A 203 6.25 -9.08 9.53
CA ARG A 203 5.61 -8.73 10.82
C ARG A 203 6.27 -9.44 12.00
N ARG A 204 6.51 -10.74 11.87
CA ARG A 204 7.17 -11.54 12.92
C ARG A 204 8.60 -11.08 13.18
N TYR A 205 9.39 -10.82 12.13
CA TYR A 205 10.73 -10.27 12.31
C TYR A 205 10.71 -8.86 12.92
N ALA A 206 9.74 -8.02 12.57
CA ALA A 206 9.56 -6.71 13.21
C ALA A 206 9.21 -6.84 14.71
N ALA A 207 8.37 -7.83 15.08
CA ALA A 207 8.08 -8.14 16.48
C ALA A 207 9.31 -8.65 17.25
N LEU A 208 10.15 -9.47 16.60
CA LEU A 208 11.43 -9.92 17.18
C LEU A 208 12.45 -8.78 17.36
N LEU A 209 12.43 -7.76 16.50
CA LEU A 209 13.25 -6.55 16.70
C LEU A 209 12.90 -5.80 17.98
N ALA A 210 11.62 -5.80 18.37
CA ALA A 210 11.16 -5.17 19.61
C ALA A 210 11.67 -5.88 20.87
N SER A 211 11.96 -7.20 20.80
CA SER A 211 12.51 -7.98 21.92
C SER A 211 14.03 -7.83 22.11
N GLN A 212 14.68 -6.96 21.32
CA GLN A 212 16.09 -6.58 21.41
C GLN A 212 17.16 -7.67 21.18
N GLN A 213 16.80 -8.86 20.70
CA GLN A 213 17.79 -9.88 20.29
C GLN A 213 18.23 -9.69 18.83
N ASP A 214 19.51 -9.94 18.53
CA ASP A 214 20.11 -9.99 17.18
C ASP A 214 19.67 -8.91 16.17
N LYS A 215 19.57 -7.65 16.62
CA LYS A 215 19.00 -6.55 15.81
C LYS A 215 19.60 -6.44 14.40
N MET A 216 20.92 -6.63 14.26
CA MET A 216 21.61 -6.52 12.97
C MET A 216 21.18 -7.62 11.99
N ARG A 217 21.18 -8.89 12.44
CA ARG A 217 20.69 -10.03 11.67
C ARG A 217 19.23 -9.83 11.25
N ILE A 218 18.37 -9.47 12.20
CA ILE A 218 16.93 -9.30 11.92
C ILE A 218 16.70 -8.16 10.93
N MET A 219 17.44 -7.05 11.04
CA MET A 219 17.36 -5.95 10.07
C MET A 219 17.77 -6.40 8.66
N ASP A 220 18.81 -7.22 8.53
CA ASP A 220 19.24 -7.73 7.22
C ASP A 220 18.24 -8.72 6.62
N ILE A 221 17.58 -9.54 7.45
CA ILE A 221 16.49 -10.40 6.99
C ILE A 221 15.27 -9.58 6.58
N ILE A 222 14.89 -8.52 7.31
CA ILE A 222 13.80 -7.63 6.88
C ILE A 222 14.09 -6.97 5.53
N ARG A 223 15.33 -6.48 5.33
CA ARG A 223 15.75 -5.92 4.03
C ARG A 223 15.68 -6.95 2.91
N LEU A 224 16.01 -8.21 3.20
CA LEU A 224 15.87 -9.32 2.25
C LEU A 224 14.40 -9.57 1.90
N VAL A 225 13.50 -9.59 2.90
CA VAL A 225 12.06 -9.76 2.68
C VAL A 225 11.49 -8.61 1.84
N ASP A 226 11.88 -7.37 2.11
CA ASP A 226 11.47 -6.21 1.31
C ASP A 226 11.88 -6.36 -0.17
N ARG A 227 13.10 -6.83 -0.42
CA ARG A 227 13.57 -7.12 -1.79
C ARG A 227 12.78 -8.25 -2.46
N CYS A 228 12.41 -9.29 -1.71
CA CYS A 228 11.57 -10.36 -2.21
C CYS A 228 10.17 -9.86 -2.60
N MET A 229 9.59 -8.94 -1.81
CA MET A 229 8.32 -8.29 -2.14
C MET A 229 8.44 -7.42 -3.41
N GLU A 230 9.56 -6.71 -3.60
CA GLU A 230 9.82 -5.98 -4.85
C GLU A 230 9.89 -6.93 -6.05
N TYR A 231 10.56 -8.08 -5.94
CA TYR A 231 10.67 -9.06 -7.02
C TYR A 231 9.35 -9.69 -7.44
N GLN A 232 8.41 -9.80 -6.51
CA GLN A 232 7.04 -10.22 -6.79
C GLN A 232 6.34 -9.25 -7.76
N THR A 233 6.64 -7.94 -7.67
CA THR A 233 6.02 -6.92 -8.54
C THR A 233 6.50 -6.97 -9.99
N VAL A 234 7.69 -7.54 -10.23
CA VAL A 234 8.28 -7.71 -11.58
C VAL A 234 8.10 -9.13 -12.13
N ASN A 235 7.11 -9.87 -11.61
CA ASN A 235 6.71 -11.21 -12.07
C ASN A 235 7.82 -12.27 -11.96
N THR A 236 8.67 -12.17 -10.94
CA THR A 236 9.67 -13.19 -10.63
C THR A 236 8.98 -14.45 -10.11
N GLY A 237 9.34 -15.63 -10.65
CA GLY A 237 8.71 -16.88 -10.24
C GLY A 237 8.93 -17.20 -8.76
N VAL A 238 7.89 -17.72 -8.10
CA VAL A 238 7.84 -18.04 -6.66
C VAL A 238 9.05 -18.85 -6.18
N LYS A 239 9.48 -19.84 -6.96
CA LYS A 239 10.64 -20.69 -6.64
C LYS A 239 11.93 -19.89 -6.45
N HIS A 240 12.14 -18.85 -7.25
CA HIS A 240 13.33 -18.02 -7.16
C HIS A 240 13.30 -17.13 -5.91
N ILE A 241 12.11 -16.60 -5.58
CA ILE A 241 11.92 -15.77 -4.39
C ILE A 241 12.14 -16.59 -3.11
N LEU A 242 11.51 -17.76 -3.00
CA LEU A 242 11.66 -18.65 -1.85
C LEU A 242 13.10 -19.17 -1.72
N GLY A 243 13.72 -19.58 -2.83
CA GLY A 243 15.11 -20.04 -2.84
C GLY A 243 16.10 -18.95 -2.41
N LEU A 244 15.93 -17.72 -2.88
CA LEU A 244 16.73 -16.58 -2.44
C LEU A 244 16.58 -16.34 -0.93
N LEU A 245 15.33 -16.38 -0.46
CA LEU A 245 14.99 -16.15 0.95
C LEU A 245 15.67 -17.18 1.85
N ALA A 246 15.56 -18.47 1.55
CA ALA A 246 16.16 -19.55 2.35
C ALA A 246 17.70 -19.51 2.38
N VAL A 247 18.34 -19.27 1.23
CA VAL A 247 19.82 -19.26 1.15
C VAL A 247 20.40 -18.08 1.91
N ARG A 248 19.80 -16.89 1.75
CA ARG A 248 20.31 -15.67 2.37
C ARG A 248 19.96 -15.59 3.85
N SER A 249 18.77 -16.02 4.27
CA SER A 249 18.41 -16.04 5.69
C SER A 249 19.34 -16.96 6.48
N ALA A 250 19.56 -18.20 6.00
CA ALA A 250 20.46 -19.16 6.63
C ALA A 250 21.93 -18.71 6.67
N ALA A 251 22.35 -17.87 5.73
CA ALA A 251 23.69 -17.27 5.76
C ALA A 251 23.81 -16.22 6.88
N GLU A 252 22.78 -15.39 7.07
CA GLU A 252 22.78 -14.39 8.16
C GLU A 252 22.61 -15.04 9.55
N THR A 253 21.88 -16.17 9.67
CA THR A 253 21.84 -16.93 10.93
C THR A 253 23.21 -17.48 11.30
N ARG A 254 23.93 -18.09 10.35
CA ARG A 254 25.26 -18.67 10.60
C ARG A 254 26.26 -17.62 11.08
N LYS A 255 26.29 -16.44 10.43
CA LYS A 255 27.14 -15.31 10.87
C LYS A 255 26.85 -14.79 12.27
N ALA A 256 25.66 -15.04 12.82
CA ALA A 256 25.29 -14.58 14.16
C ALA A 256 25.56 -15.63 15.25
N ILE A 257 25.77 -16.89 14.85
CA ILE A 257 26.08 -18.02 15.76
C ILE A 257 27.60 -18.19 15.92
N ASP A 258 28.37 -17.86 14.89
CA ASP A 258 29.85 -17.80 14.89
C ASP A 258 30.39 -16.51 15.55
#